data_AF-A0AAX3S7V9-F1
#
_entry.id   AF-A0AAX3S7V9-F1
#
_cell.length_a   1.000
_cell.length_b   1.000
_cell.length_c   1.000
_cell.angle_alpha   90.00
_cell.angle_beta   90.00
_cell.angle_gamma   90.00
#
_symmetry.space_group_name_H-M   'P 1'
#
loop_
_entity.id
_entity.type
_entity.pdbx_description
1 polymer ?
#
loop_
_entity_poly.entity_id
_entity_poly.type
_entity_poly.pdbx_seq_one_letter_code
_entity_poly.pdbx_strand_id
1 'polypeptide(L)'
;MLFVNSMSLMWLSYYGLSLLVLVAVYFALAWLPRLPRLVLTWIVAGAMWMPASFRLPLVEEGEFYTGLAPAAMVSAVGVLEGSAAGLRGGLLWLILGMALGACVGIALWWWRRPHNIDEAPPSREVEEDPTPNRRREPVIN
;
A
#
# COMPACT_ATOMS: atom_id res chain seq x y z
N MET A 1 -19.32 -29.46 5.87
CA MET A 1 -18.51 -28.95 4.74
C MET A 1 -18.99 -27.59 4.21
N LEU A 2 -20.28 -27.22 4.35
CA LEU A 2 -20.78 -25.89 3.98
C LEU A 2 -20.11 -24.75 4.77
N PHE A 3 -19.96 -24.87 6.09
CA PHE A 3 -19.36 -23.81 6.93
C PHE A 3 -17.89 -23.48 6.60
N VAL A 4 -17.09 -24.48 6.22
CA VAL A 4 -15.68 -24.27 5.79
C VAL A 4 -15.64 -23.51 4.47
N ASN A 5 -16.52 -23.85 3.52
CA ASN A 5 -16.64 -23.12 2.26
C ASN A 5 -17.16 -21.69 2.49
N SER A 6 -18.12 -21.48 3.40
CA SER A 6 -18.66 -20.16 3.72
C SER A 6 -17.61 -19.23 4.32
N MET A 7 -16.76 -19.73 5.22
CA MET A 7 -15.70 -18.91 5.83
C MET A 7 -14.61 -18.55 4.81
N SER A 8 -14.15 -19.52 3.99
CA SER A 8 -13.21 -19.24 2.90
C SER A 8 -13.78 -18.26 1.86
N LEU A 9 -15.05 -18.43 1.48
CA LEU A 9 -15.72 -17.55 0.52
C LEU A 9 -15.87 -16.12 1.05
N MET A 10 -16.16 -15.97 2.36
CA MET A 10 -16.22 -14.66 3.02
C MET A 10 -14.86 -13.97 3.01
N TRP A 11 -13.79 -14.67 3.37
CA TRP A 11 -12.44 -14.10 3.31
C TRP A 11 -12.03 -13.76 1.88
N LEU A 12 -12.36 -14.62 0.91
CA LEU A 12 -12.08 -14.36 -0.51
C LEU A 12 -12.82 -13.13 -1.02
N SER A 13 -14.11 -13.00 -0.73
CA SER A 13 -14.90 -11.84 -1.13
C SER A 13 -14.44 -10.58 -0.41
N TYR A 14 -14.06 -10.69 0.87
CA TYR A 14 -13.45 -9.60 1.63
C TYR A 14 -12.16 -9.11 0.98
N TYR A 15 -11.22 -10.00 0.65
CA TYR A 15 -9.98 -9.61 -0.02
C TYR A 15 -10.24 -9.02 -1.41
N GLY A 16 -11.16 -9.62 -2.18
CA GLY A 16 -11.56 -9.08 -3.49
C GLY A 16 -12.13 -7.66 -3.39
N LEU A 17 -13.04 -7.42 -2.46
CA LEU A 17 -13.61 -6.09 -2.22
C LEU A 17 -12.55 -5.12 -1.70
N SER A 18 -11.67 -5.57 -0.81
CA SER A 18 -10.59 -4.73 -0.28
C SER A 18 -9.65 -4.25 -1.38
N LEU A 19 -9.35 -5.09 -2.37
CA LEU A 19 -8.52 -4.71 -3.52
C LEU A 19 -9.22 -3.64 -4.37
N LEU A 20 -10.52 -3.78 -4.59
CA LEU A 20 -11.33 -2.76 -5.28
C LEU A 20 -11.29 -1.42 -4.52
N VAL A 21 -11.43 -1.46 -3.19
CA VAL A 21 -11.31 -0.27 -2.34
C VAL A 21 -9.92 0.35 -2.46
N LEU A 22 -8.85 -0.44 -2.45
CA LEU A 22 -7.48 0.08 -2.61
C LEU A 22 -7.26 0.77 -3.95
N VAL A 23 -7.77 0.19 -5.03
CA VAL A 23 -7.74 0.82 -6.36
C VAL A 23 -8.50 2.14 -6.35
N ALA A 24 -9.71 2.15 -5.79
CA ALA A 24 -10.52 3.37 -5.67
C ALA A 24 -9.81 4.45 -4.83
N VAL A 25 -9.24 4.09 -3.68
CA VAL A 25 -8.47 5.01 -2.82
C VAL A 25 -7.25 5.56 -3.56
N TYR A 26 -6.50 4.72 -4.26
CA TYR A 26 -5.34 5.17 -5.04
C TYR A 26 -5.72 6.19 -6.11
N PHE A 27 -6.84 5.97 -6.82
CA PHE A 27 -7.34 6.91 -7.83
C PHE A 27 -7.98 8.17 -7.21
N ALA A 28 -8.67 8.05 -6.08
CA ALA A 28 -9.19 9.20 -5.34
C ALA A 28 -8.07 10.14 -4.87
N LEU A 29 -6.89 9.58 -4.58
CA LEU A 29 -5.68 10.31 -4.23
C LEU A 29 -4.83 10.69 -5.44
N ALA A 30 -5.35 10.61 -6.68
CA ALA A 30 -4.57 10.90 -7.89
C ALA A 30 -3.96 12.31 -7.92
N TRP A 31 -4.60 13.27 -7.25
CA TRP A 31 -4.14 14.66 -7.12
C TRP A 31 -2.92 14.84 -6.21
N LEU A 32 -2.59 13.85 -5.37
CA LEU A 32 -1.41 13.87 -4.50
C LEU A 32 -0.13 13.48 -5.27
N PRO A 33 1.04 13.99 -4.83
CA PRO A 33 2.31 13.49 -5.35
C PRO A 33 2.51 12.01 -5.01
N ARG A 34 3.40 11.34 -5.76
CA ARG A 34 3.54 9.88 -5.75
C ARG A 34 3.79 9.29 -4.35
N LEU A 35 4.59 9.96 -3.51
CA LEU A 35 4.93 9.49 -2.17
C LEU A 35 3.70 9.45 -1.25
N PRO A 36 3.04 10.57 -0.91
CA PRO A 36 1.93 10.53 0.04
C PRO A 36 0.75 9.73 -0.53
N ARG A 37 0.57 9.70 -1.85
CA ARG A 37 -0.40 8.82 -2.50
C ARG A 37 -0.15 7.35 -2.18
N LEU A 38 1.09 6.86 -2.38
CA LEU A 38 1.45 5.47 -2.05
C LEU A 38 1.32 5.21 -0.55
N VAL A 39 1.86 6.09 0.29
CA VAL A 39 1.80 5.92 1.75
C VAL A 39 0.36 5.79 2.24
N LEU A 40 -0.53 6.69 1.82
CA LEU A 40 -1.93 6.66 2.24
C LEU A 40 -2.67 5.41 1.72
N THR A 41 -2.47 5.03 0.46
CA THR A 41 -3.08 3.80 -0.07
C THR A 41 -2.64 2.57 0.73
N TRP A 42 -1.34 2.47 1.04
CA TRP A 42 -0.83 1.32 1.79
C TRP A 42 -1.18 1.36 3.28
N ILE A 43 -1.35 2.55 3.89
CA ILE A 43 -1.95 2.69 5.22
C ILE A 43 -3.35 2.08 5.25
N VAL A 44 -4.19 2.38 4.25
CA VAL A 44 -5.54 1.78 4.15
C VAL A 44 -5.45 0.27 3.97
N ALA A 45 -4.52 -0.23 3.15
CA ALA A 45 -4.29 -1.67 3.00
C ALA A 45 -3.94 -2.33 4.33
N GLY A 46 -3.02 -1.72 5.08
CA GLY A 46 -2.62 -2.16 6.42
C GLY A 46 -3.79 -2.18 7.42
N ALA A 47 -4.65 -1.16 7.38
CA ALA A 47 -5.84 -1.10 8.23
C ALA A 47 -6.85 -2.20 7.93
N MET A 48 -7.03 -2.54 6.64
CA MET A 48 -7.97 -3.59 6.21
C MET A 48 -7.41 -4.99 6.48
N TRP A 49 -6.14 -5.24 6.15
CA TRP A 49 -5.62 -6.60 6.13
C TRP A 49 -5.04 -7.08 7.46
N MET A 50 -4.88 -6.21 8.47
CA MET A 50 -4.39 -6.65 9.77
C MET A 50 -5.47 -7.42 10.54
N PRO A 51 -5.26 -8.71 10.88
CA PRO A 51 -6.21 -9.44 11.71
C PRO A 51 -6.04 -9.08 13.19
N ALA A 52 -7.15 -8.99 13.91
CA ALA A 52 -7.18 -8.87 15.36
C ALA A 52 -8.13 -9.91 15.97
N SER A 53 -7.74 -10.47 17.11
CA SER A 53 -8.62 -11.33 17.89
C SER A 53 -9.66 -10.50 18.64
N PHE A 54 -10.92 -10.91 18.57
CA PHE A 54 -11.98 -10.32 19.39
C PHE A 54 -12.55 -11.36 20.36
N ARG A 55 -13.06 -10.87 21.49
CA ARG A 55 -13.82 -11.65 22.48
C ARG A 55 -15.10 -10.91 22.76
N LEU A 56 -16.23 -11.54 22.46
CA LEU A 56 -17.56 -11.00 22.75
C LEU A 56 -18.19 -11.86 23.86
N PRO A 57 -18.71 -11.25 24.94
CA PRO A 57 -19.50 -11.98 25.94
C PRO A 57 -20.81 -12.46 25.30
N LEU A 58 -21.12 -13.74 25.42
CA LEU A 58 -22.44 -14.25 25.01
C LEU A 58 -23.50 -13.91 26.07
N VAL A 59 -24.76 -14.05 25.68
CA VAL A 59 -25.95 -13.84 26.52
C VAL A 59 -25.99 -14.85 27.69
N GLU A 60 -25.38 -16.03 27.56
CA GLU A 60 -25.14 -16.96 28.66
C GLU A 60 -23.91 -16.54 29.49
N GLU A 61 -24.10 -16.35 30.80
CA GLU A 61 -23.02 -16.00 31.74
C GLU A 61 -21.91 -17.07 31.73
N GLY A 62 -20.77 -16.75 31.11
CA GLY A 62 -19.57 -17.58 31.13
C GLY A 62 -19.09 -18.11 29.77
N GLU A 63 -19.89 -17.98 28.70
CA GLU A 63 -19.43 -18.29 27.35
C GLU A 63 -18.88 -17.05 26.65
N PHE A 64 -17.71 -17.20 26.02
CA PHE A 64 -17.05 -16.15 25.23
C PHE A 64 -16.88 -16.61 23.79
N TYR A 65 -17.43 -15.85 22.84
CA TYR A 65 -17.19 -16.10 21.42
C TYR A 65 -15.87 -15.43 21.05
N THR A 66 -14.93 -16.23 20.56
CA THR A 66 -13.62 -15.74 20.14
C THR A 66 -13.41 -16.01 18.66
N GLY A 67 -12.94 -15.00 17.93
CA GLY A 67 -12.66 -15.12 16.52
C GLY A 67 -11.57 -14.16 16.05
N LEU A 68 -11.19 -14.31 14.79
CA LEU A 68 -10.34 -13.36 14.08
C LEU A 68 -11.20 -12.52 13.15
N ALA A 69 -11.07 -11.21 13.26
CA ALA A 69 -11.70 -10.25 12.35
C ALA A 69 -10.67 -9.17 11.96
N PRO A 70 -10.91 -8.42 10.87
CA PRO A 70 -10.08 -7.26 10.55
C PRO A 70 -10.00 -6.29 11.73
N ALA A 71 -8.80 -5.82 12.07
CA ALA A 71 -8.53 -4.96 13.22
C ALA A 71 -9.33 -3.65 13.17
N ALA A 72 -9.58 -3.12 11.97
CA ALA A 72 -10.45 -1.97 11.77
C ALA A 72 -11.88 -2.23 12.29
N MET A 73 -12.44 -3.41 12.01
CA MET A 73 -13.77 -3.79 12.46
C MET A 73 -13.79 -4.00 13.98
N VAL A 74 -12.80 -4.71 14.53
CA VAL A 74 -12.68 -4.94 15.99
C VAL A 74 -12.55 -3.63 16.75
N SER A 75 -11.78 -2.68 16.21
CA SER A 75 -11.63 -1.34 16.80
C SER A 75 -12.94 -0.54 16.76
N ALA A 76 -13.64 -0.55 15.62
CA ALA A 76 -14.91 0.15 15.46
C ALA A 76 -15.98 -0.38 16.42
N VAL A 77 -16.08 -1.72 16.58
CA VAL A 77 -16.98 -2.35 17.55
C VAL A 77 -16.57 -1.99 18.98
N GLY A 78 -15.28 -2.01 19.31
CA GLY A 78 -14.79 -1.59 20.63
C GLY A 78 -15.13 -0.14 20.97
N VAL A 79 -15.14 0.77 19.98
CA VAL A 79 -15.61 2.15 20.15
C VAL A 79 -17.11 2.20 20.40
N LEU A 80 -17.91 1.48 19.60
CA LEU A 80 -19.37 1.47 19.70
C LEU A 80 -19.88 0.86 21.01
N GLU A 81 -19.23 -0.18 21.50
CA GLU A 81 -19.60 -0.87 22.75
C GLU A 81 -19.09 -0.16 24.01
N GLY A 82 -18.23 0.86 23.90
CA GLY A 82 -17.59 1.49 25.06
C GLY A 82 -16.65 0.57 25.84
N SER A 83 -16.32 -0.60 25.27
CA SER A 83 -15.52 -1.65 25.88
C SER A 83 -14.02 -1.31 25.83
N ALA A 84 -13.47 -0.79 26.94
CA ALA A 84 -12.06 -0.38 27.00
C ALA A 84 -11.06 -1.52 26.68
N ALA A 85 -11.42 -2.77 26.99
CA ALA A 85 -10.57 -3.94 26.71
C ALA A 85 -10.54 -4.30 25.22
N GLY A 86 -11.70 -4.32 24.55
CA GLY A 86 -11.80 -4.55 23.11
C GLY A 86 -11.18 -3.41 22.30
N LEU A 87 -11.38 -2.18 22.75
CA LEU A 87 -10.79 -0.97 22.16
C LEU A 87 -9.26 -1.03 22.15
N ARG A 88 -8.61 -1.33 23.29
CA ARG A 88 -7.14 -1.33 23.38
C ARG A 88 -6.51 -2.41 22.50
N GLY A 89 -7.07 -3.63 22.52
CA GLY A 89 -6.56 -4.73 21.71
C GLY A 89 -6.70 -4.45 20.21
N GLY A 90 -7.92 -4.16 19.76
CA GLY A 90 -8.18 -3.88 18.34
C GLY A 90 -7.38 -2.67 17.82
N LEU A 91 -7.36 -1.58 18.58
CA LEU A 91 -6.74 -0.33 18.16
C LEU A 91 -5.22 -0.45 18.00
N LEU A 92 -4.53 -1.19 18.89
CA LEU A 92 -3.09 -1.42 18.79
C LEU A 92 -2.75 -2.20 17.52
N TRP A 93 -3.50 -3.27 17.22
CA TRP A 93 -3.33 -4.03 15.99
C TRP A 93 -3.65 -3.19 14.75
N LEU A 94 -4.67 -2.33 14.82
CA LEU A 94 -5.01 -1.41 13.73
C LEU A 94 -3.87 -0.42 13.45
N ILE A 95 -3.33 0.22 14.50
CA ILE A 95 -2.21 1.16 14.38
C ILE A 95 -0.98 0.45 13.82
N LEU A 96 -0.69 -0.77 14.29
CA LEU A 96 0.41 -1.57 13.77
C LEU A 96 0.22 -1.90 12.29
N GLY A 97 -0.99 -2.31 11.89
CA GLY A 97 -1.34 -2.56 10.50
C GLY A 97 -1.12 -1.32 9.62
N MET A 98 -1.61 -0.16 10.07
CA MET A 98 -1.41 1.12 9.38
C MET A 98 0.08 1.49 9.26
N ALA A 99 0.86 1.30 10.33
CA ALA A 99 2.30 1.58 10.32
C ALA A 99 3.06 0.68 9.35
N LEU A 100 2.76 -0.63 9.33
CA LEU A 100 3.32 -1.57 8.36
C LEU A 100 2.95 -1.18 6.93
N GLY A 101 1.69 -0.80 6.72
CA GLY A 101 1.21 -0.26 5.46
C GLY A 101 2.01 0.97 5.00
N ALA A 102 2.20 1.95 5.89
CA ALA A 102 3.02 3.13 5.59
C ALA A 102 4.44 2.74 5.17
N CYS A 103 5.09 1.83 5.90
CA CYS A 103 6.43 1.33 5.57
C CYS A 103 6.48 0.69 4.16
N VAL A 104 5.47 -0.11 3.79
CA VAL A 104 5.37 -0.69 2.44
C VAL A 104 5.22 0.41 1.38
N GLY A 105 4.38 1.42 1.63
CA GLY A 105 4.21 2.56 0.73
C GLY A 105 5.51 3.34 0.51
N ILE A 106 6.29 3.56 1.57
CA ILE A 106 7.62 4.20 1.51
C ILE A 106 8.60 3.32 0.74
N ALA A 107 8.65 2.01 1.02
CA ALA A 107 9.56 1.07 0.36
C ALA A 107 9.29 1.00 -1.16
N LEU A 108 8.02 0.97 -1.57
CA LEU A 108 7.63 0.99 -2.98
C LEU A 108 7.94 2.32 -3.66
N TRP A 109 7.82 3.43 -2.93
CA TRP A 109 8.26 4.74 -3.43
C TRP A 109 9.79 4.77 -3.63
N TRP A 110 10.56 4.27 -2.67
CA TRP A 110 12.02 4.21 -2.77
C TRP A 110 12.45 3.36 -3.97
N TRP A 111 11.89 2.16 -4.14
CA TRP A 111 12.22 1.29 -5.26
C TRP A 111 11.88 1.93 -6.62
N ARG A 112 10.76 2.68 -6.69
CA ARG A 112 10.37 3.39 -7.92
C ARG A 112 11.07 4.72 -8.14
N ARG A 113 11.97 5.14 -7.24
CA ARG A 113 12.81 6.31 -7.47
C ARG A 113 13.76 5.93 -8.62
N PRO A 114 13.78 6.66 -9.74
CA PRO A 114 14.77 6.41 -10.76
C PRO A 114 16.13 6.50 -10.06
N HIS A 115 16.87 5.40 -10.07
CA HIS A 115 18.31 5.48 -9.88
C HIS A 115 18.73 6.42 -11.01
N ASN A 116 19.06 7.67 -10.68
CA ASN A 116 19.98 8.41 -11.52
C ASN A 116 21.20 7.50 -11.49
N ILE A 117 21.34 6.70 -12.54
CA ILE A 117 22.58 6.01 -12.84
C ILE A 117 23.57 7.17 -12.88
N ASP A 118 24.38 7.27 -11.82
CA ASP A 118 25.44 8.25 -11.72
C ASP A 118 26.17 8.22 -13.06
N GLU A 119 26.24 9.41 -13.63
CA GLU A 119 26.94 9.78 -14.85
C GLU A 119 27.97 8.73 -15.25
N ALA A 120 27.72 8.00 -16.35
CA ALA A 120 28.84 7.55 -17.13
C ALA A 120 29.67 8.81 -17.41
N PRO A 121 30.96 8.87 -16.99
CA PRO A 121 31.75 10.07 -17.18
C PRO A 121 31.67 10.44 -18.67
N PRO A 122 31.60 11.73 -19.02
CA PRO A 122 31.69 12.11 -20.42
C PRO A 122 33.01 11.52 -20.90
N SER A 123 32.92 10.54 -21.78
CA SER A 123 34.05 9.98 -22.49
C SER A 123 34.79 11.16 -23.09
N ARG A 124 35.90 11.53 -22.45
CA ARG A 124 36.86 12.50 -22.98
C ARG A 124 37.17 12.07 -24.41
N GLU A 125 36.83 12.96 -25.32
CA GLU A 125 37.49 13.19 -26.61
C GLU A 125 38.46 12.09 -27.03
N VAL A 126 37.95 11.13 -27.82
CA VAL A 126 38.75 10.71 -28.97
C VAL A 126 38.33 11.65 -30.09
N GLU A 127 39.21 12.60 -30.33
CA GLU A 127 39.25 13.48 -31.49
C GLU A 127 39.28 12.62 -32.77
N GLU A 128 38.11 12.18 -33.22
CA GLU A 128 37.90 11.79 -34.62
C GLU A 128 37.55 13.05 -35.39
N ASP A 129 38.60 13.67 -35.92
CA ASP A 129 38.64 14.71 -36.93
C ASP A 129 37.43 14.62 -37.89
N PRO A 130 36.43 15.52 -37.81
CA PRO A 130 35.40 15.57 -38.82
C PRO A 130 36.03 16.24 -40.04
N THR A 131 36.51 15.41 -40.97
CA THR A 131 36.89 15.83 -42.33
C THR A 131 36.04 17.02 -42.78
N PRO A 132 36.63 18.20 -43.03
CA PRO A 132 35.84 19.36 -43.40
C PRO A 132 35.26 19.07 -44.77
N ASN A 133 33.93 18.94 -44.80
CA ASN A 133 33.13 18.87 -46.01
C ASN A 133 33.47 20.11 -46.87
N ARG A 134 34.40 19.92 -47.81
CA ARG A 134 34.90 20.94 -48.72
C ARG A 134 33.77 21.33 -49.66
N ARG A 135 32.97 22.31 -49.23
CA ARG A 135 32.02 23.05 -50.05
C ARG A 135 32.80 23.70 -51.19
N ARG A 136 32.75 23.09 -52.37
CA ARG A 136 33.25 23.68 -53.61
C ARG A 136 32.22 24.70 -54.07
N GLU A 137 32.55 25.99 -53.97
CA GLU A 137 31.78 27.02 -54.66
C GLU A 137 32.16 27.00 -56.16
N PRO A 138 31.19 27.15 -57.08
CA PRO A 138 31.47 27.22 -58.50
C PRO A 138 32.11 28.57 -58.84
N VAL A 139 33.33 28.52 -59.39
CA VAL A 139 33.97 29.68 -60.02
C VAL A 139 33.32 29.87 -61.39
N ILE A 140 32.54 30.95 -61.53
CA ILE A 140 32.07 31.42 -62.82
C ILE A 140 33.19 32.26 -63.41
N ASN A 141 33.78 31.79 -64.51
CA ASN A 141 34.64 32.57 -65.41
C ASN A 141 33.83 32.95 -66.65
#